data_AF-A0A2S3U9D3-F1
#
_entry.id   AF-A0A2S3U9D3-F1
#
_cell.length_a   1.000
_cell.length_b   1.000
_cell.length_c   1.000
_cell.angle_alpha   90.00
_cell.angle_beta   90.00
_cell.angle_gamma   90.00
#
_symmetry.space_group_name_H-M   'P 1'
#
loop_
_entity.id
_entity.type
_entity.pdbx_description
1 polymer ?
#
loop_
_entity_poly.entity_id
_entity_poly.type
_entity_poly.pdbx_seq_one_letter_code
_entity_poly.pdbx_strand_id
1 'polypeptide(L)'
;MTQSQVAEQLHVSRKTISGWENDHSFPDVGSLVQLSDIYDVRLDDLMRDDHLLAYYKEAERLHQKSRKWVVVSYRCNFLLLVLGYIDYLRPFGIRTFLVPFLVLVNAMVLLSYFSDWQRFKSGKLRVGIVITVFIAFIAEILINTIVPSYLNELAHAVDDGPAAIIGEVAGRLLVTSILILSLVLAIFLKPKQRERS
;
A
#
# COMPACT_ATOMS: atom_id res chain seq x y z
N MET A 1 28.07 0.29 36.42
CA MET A 1 28.25 -0.11 35.00
C MET A 1 28.36 1.15 34.15
N THR A 2 29.19 1.18 33.11
CA THR A 2 29.28 2.33 32.18
C THR A 2 28.34 2.14 31.00
N GLN A 3 27.86 3.24 30.38
CA GLN A 3 27.02 3.17 29.18
C GLN A 3 27.63 2.33 28.05
N SER A 4 28.97 2.37 27.88
CA SER A 4 29.66 1.55 26.87
C SER A 4 29.52 0.06 27.14
N GLN A 5 29.62 -0.36 28.40
CA GLN A 5 29.49 -1.77 28.80
C GLN A 5 28.05 -2.28 28.61
N VAL A 6 27.06 -1.44 28.95
CA VAL A 6 25.63 -1.76 28.72
C VAL A 6 25.35 -1.92 27.22
N ALA A 7 25.84 -0.97 26.42
CA ALA A 7 25.66 -0.98 24.97
C ALA A 7 26.26 -2.23 24.32
N GLU A 8 27.45 -2.64 24.79
CA GLU A 8 28.13 -3.85 24.32
C GLU A 8 27.34 -5.12 24.64
N GLN A 9 26.81 -5.25 25.87
CA GLN A 9 25.99 -6.39 26.30
C GLN A 9 24.67 -6.49 25.54
N LEU A 10 24.05 -5.35 25.21
CA LEU A 10 22.78 -5.28 24.48
C LEU A 10 22.95 -5.27 22.95
N HIS A 11 24.19 -5.29 22.45
CA HIS A 11 24.52 -5.16 21.03
C HIS A 11 23.91 -3.91 20.37
N VAL A 12 23.84 -2.80 21.10
CA VAL A 12 23.39 -1.49 20.61
C VAL A 12 24.50 -0.45 20.67
N SER A 13 24.29 0.72 20.07
CA SER A 13 25.29 1.79 20.16
C SER A 13 25.23 2.49 21.52
N ARG A 14 26.36 3.01 22.02
CA ARG A 14 26.39 3.88 23.22
C ARG A 14 25.44 5.08 23.09
N LYS A 15 25.27 5.60 21.87
CA LYS A 15 24.33 6.68 21.55
C LYS A 15 22.87 6.25 21.78
N THR A 16 22.54 4.99 21.52
CA THR A 16 21.22 4.41 21.78
C THR A 16 20.93 4.40 23.28
N ILE A 17 21.87 3.90 24.10
CA ILE A 17 21.75 3.93 25.59
C ILE A 17 21.61 5.35 26.10
N SER A 18 22.46 6.28 25.64
CA SER A 18 22.35 7.70 25.98
C SER A 18 21.02 8.31 25.52
N GLY A 19 20.44 7.83 24.42
CA GLY A 19 19.12 8.26 23.95
C GLY A 19 17.99 7.76 24.84
N TRP A 20 18.12 6.56 25.42
CA TRP A 20 17.17 6.00 26.38
C TRP A 20 17.21 6.72 27.72
N GLU A 21 18.40 7.01 28.26
CA GLU A 21 18.55 7.71 29.54
C GLU A 21 18.05 9.17 29.52
N ASN A 22 17.96 9.78 28.33
CA ASN A 22 17.53 11.17 28.15
C ASN A 22 16.18 11.31 27.43
N ASP A 23 15.35 10.26 27.41
CA ASP A 23 14.00 10.26 26.78
C ASP A 23 13.94 10.64 25.28
N HIS A 24 15.07 10.59 24.57
CA HIS A 24 15.11 10.88 23.13
C HIS A 24 14.62 9.68 22.29
N SER A 25 14.70 8.48 22.86
CA SER A 25 14.21 7.23 22.28
C SER A 25 13.93 6.26 23.43
N PHE A 26 13.18 5.20 23.17
CA PHE A 26 12.92 4.18 24.19
C PHE A 26 13.40 2.80 23.74
N PRO A 27 13.85 1.94 24.67
CA PRO A 27 14.25 0.57 24.37
C PRO A 27 13.04 -0.24 23.90
N ASP A 28 13.25 -1.18 22.97
CA ASP A 28 12.23 -2.15 22.59
C ASP A 28 11.97 -3.19 23.70
N VAL A 29 10.92 -4.01 23.56
CA VAL A 29 10.56 -5.01 24.57
C VAL A 29 11.69 -6.01 24.84
N GLY A 30 12.44 -6.41 23.82
CA GLY A 30 13.56 -7.35 23.98
C GLY A 30 14.75 -6.72 24.72
N SER A 31 14.99 -5.44 24.49
CA SER A 31 16.01 -4.64 25.18
C SER A 31 15.61 -4.39 26.64
N LEU A 32 14.33 -4.15 26.92
CA LEU A 32 13.80 -4.04 28.28
C LEU A 32 13.98 -5.33 29.09
N VAL A 33 13.74 -6.50 28.48
CA VAL A 33 13.98 -7.81 29.12
C VAL A 33 15.46 -7.98 29.46
N GLN A 34 16.35 -7.68 28.52
CA GLN A 34 17.79 -7.77 28.78
C GLN A 34 18.25 -6.75 29.82
N LEU A 35 17.67 -5.54 29.85
CA LEU A 35 17.94 -4.55 30.89
C LEU A 35 17.47 -5.04 32.27
N SER A 36 16.32 -5.72 32.37
CA SER A 36 15.91 -6.35 33.63
C SER A 36 16.92 -7.39 34.11
N ASP A 37 17.47 -8.20 33.19
CA ASP A 37 18.47 -9.21 33.53
C ASP A 37 19.82 -8.59 33.94
N ILE A 38 20.27 -7.55 33.23
CA ILE A 38 21.55 -6.87 33.47
C ILE A 38 21.57 -6.15 34.83
N TYR A 39 20.47 -5.48 35.17
CA TYR A 39 20.37 -4.67 36.39
C TYR A 39 19.71 -5.40 37.55
N ASP A 40 19.29 -6.65 37.36
CA ASP A 40 18.57 -7.47 38.34
C ASP A 40 17.33 -6.73 38.91
N VAL A 41 16.58 -6.08 38.01
CA VAL A 41 15.35 -5.34 38.33
C VAL A 41 14.16 -6.01 37.67
N ARG A 42 12.97 -5.86 38.26
CA ARG A 42 11.77 -6.43 37.65
C ARG A 42 11.41 -5.67 36.38
N LEU A 43 11.06 -6.40 35.32
CA LEU A 43 10.55 -5.81 34.09
C LEU A 43 9.33 -4.90 34.34
N ASP A 44 8.47 -5.27 35.30
CA ASP A 44 7.32 -4.45 35.72
C ASP A 44 7.74 -3.05 36.19
N ASP A 45 8.88 -2.93 36.86
CA ASP A 45 9.37 -1.66 37.38
C ASP A 45 9.90 -0.77 36.24
N LEU A 46 10.54 -1.39 35.23
CA LEU A 46 10.96 -0.69 34.01
C LEU A 46 9.77 -0.25 33.15
N MET A 47 8.70 -1.05 33.09
CA MET A 47 7.53 -0.78 32.25
C MET A 47 6.54 0.24 32.83
N ARG A 48 6.64 0.55 34.13
CA ARG A 48 5.75 1.50 34.81
C ARG A 48 6.11 2.97 34.60
N ASP A 49 7.16 3.24 33.85
CA ASP A 49 7.53 4.60 33.47
C ASP A 49 6.44 5.24 32.57
N ASP A 50 5.91 6.38 33.01
CA ASP A 50 4.81 7.07 32.32
C ASP A 50 5.21 7.56 30.91
N HIS A 51 6.47 7.96 30.72
CA HIS A 51 6.98 8.40 29.42
C HIS A 51 7.14 7.23 28.46
N LEU A 52 7.67 6.10 28.95
CA LEU A 52 7.74 4.84 28.21
C LEU A 52 6.34 4.36 27.78
N LEU A 53 5.39 4.33 28.73
CA LEU A 53 4.01 3.91 28.45
C LEU A 53 3.32 4.83 27.44
N ALA A 54 3.53 6.14 27.55
CA ALA A 54 3.00 7.11 26.59
C ALA A 54 3.59 6.89 25.19
N TYR A 55 4.90 6.68 25.08
CA TYR A 55 5.58 6.40 23.81
C TYR A 55 5.00 5.15 23.12
N TYR A 56 4.88 4.03 23.85
CA TYR A 56 4.32 2.80 23.29
C TYR A 56 2.84 2.94 22.91
N LYS A 57 2.03 3.64 23.71
CA LYS A 57 0.63 3.95 23.37
C LYS A 57 0.53 4.79 22.10
N GLU A 58 1.43 5.76 21.92
CA GLU A 58 1.46 6.58 20.71
C GLU A 58 1.91 5.79 19.49
N ALA A 59 2.97 4.98 19.61
CA ALA A 59 3.44 4.09 18.55
C ALA A 59 2.32 3.12 18.10
N GLU A 60 1.61 2.51 19.05
CA GLU A 60 0.45 1.65 18.77
C GLU A 60 -0.68 2.44 18.10
N ARG A 61 -0.98 3.67 18.55
CA ARG A 61 -1.99 4.53 17.93
C ARG A 61 -1.64 4.86 16.48
N LEU A 62 -0.37 5.13 16.19
CA LEU A 62 0.11 5.37 14.82
C LEU A 62 -0.02 4.11 13.96
N HIS A 63 0.35 2.95 14.50
CA HIS A 63 0.16 1.66 13.82
C HIS A 63 -1.31 1.39 13.49
N GLN A 64 -2.22 1.64 14.45
CA GLN A 64 -3.66 1.51 14.25
C GLN A 64 -4.22 2.51 13.22
N LYS A 65 -3.75 3.77 13.23
CA LYS A 65 -4.13 4.77 12.21
C LYS A 65 -3.70 4.30 10.83
N SER A 66 -2.44 3.90 10.67
CA SER A 66 -1.91 3.35 9.41
C SER A 66 -2.77 2.19 8.91
N ARG A 67 -3.12 1.25 9.80
CA ARG A 67 -3.98 0.12 9.47
C ARG A 67 -5.38 0.53 9.02
N LYS A 68 -6.00 1.51 9.68
CA LYS A 68 -7.31 2.04 9.28
C LYS A 68 -7.26 2.63 7.87
N TRP A 69 -6.21 3.40 7.55
CA TRP A 69 -6.03 3.95 6.21
C TRP A 69 -5.92 2.88 5.13
N VAL A 70 -5.16 1.80 5.37
CA VAL A 70 -5.11 0.66 4.44
C VAL A 70 -6.51 0.10 4.16
N VAL A 71 -7.32 -0.12 5.20
CA VAL A 71 -8.68 -0.68 5.04
C VAL A 71 -9.59 0.28 4.28
N VAL A 72 -9.53 1.57 4.58
CA VAL A 72 -10.33 2.59 3.89
C VAL A 72 -9.91 2.68 2.42
N SER A 73 -8.61 2.86 2.12
CA SER A 73 -8.10 2.94 0.75
C SER A 73 -8.37 1.67 -0.05
N TYR A 74 -8.34 0.49 0.59
CA TYR A 74 -8.70 -0.77 -0.07
C TYR A 74 -10.19 -0.82 -0.44
N ARG A 75 -11.09 -0.37 0.43
CA ARG A 75 -12.54 -0.27 0.12
C ARG A 75 -12.80 0.77 -0.97
N CYS A 76 -12.14 1.92 -0.88
CA CYS A 76 -12.19 2.95 -1.91
C CYS A 76 -11.66 2.43 -3.25
N ASN A 77 -10.61 1.61 -3.26
CA ASN A 77 -10.09 1.01 -4.49
C ASN A 77 -11.14 0.16 -5.18
N PHE A 78 -11.91 -0.64 -4.44
CA PHE A 78 -12.97 -1.46 -5.02
C PHE A 78 -14.09 -0.60 -5.66
N LEU A 79 -14.51 0.46 -4.97
CA LEU A 79 -15.50 1.41 -5.51
C LEU A 79 -14.96 2.11 -6.77
N LEU A 80 -13.73 2.61 -6.72
CA LEU A 80 -13.08 3.29 -7.84
C LEU A 80 -12.82 2.36 -9.02
N LEU A 81 -12.57 1.07 -8.79
CA LEU A 81 -12.44 0.08 -9.85
C LEU A 81 -13.76 -0.08 -10.62
N VAL A 82 -14.89 -0.19 -9.91
CA VAL A 82 -16.22 -0.27 -10.54
C VAL A 82 -16.54 1.00 -11.31
N LEU A 83 -16.34 2.17 -10.68
CA LEU A 83 -16.54 3.47 -11.35
C LEU A 83 -15.61 3.63 -12.55
N GLY A 84 -14.37 3.15 -12.44
CA GLY A 84 -13.37 3.14 -13.50
C GLY A 84 -13.80 2.33 -14.70
N TYR A 85 -14.40 1.14 -14.51
CA TYR A 85 -14.95 0.37 -15.62
C TYR A 85 -16.21 1.00 -16.22
N ILE A 86 -17.07 1.63 -15.41
CA ILE A 86 -18.23 2.38 -15.93
C ILE A 86 -17.76 3.52 -16.83
N ASP A 87 -16.78 4.30 -16.38
CA ASP A 87 -16.15 5.38 -17.17
C ASP A 87 -15.44 4.82 -18.41
N TYR A 88 -14.74 3.68 -18.30
CA TYR A 88 -14.06 3.01 -19.41
C TYR A 88 -15.00 2.57 -20.54
N LEU A 89 -16.19 2.08 -20.19
CA LEU A 89 -17.21 1.65 -21.16
C LEU A 89 -17.94 2.82 -21.81
N ARG A 90 -17.89 4.02 -21.22
CA ARG A 90 -18.49 5.26 -21.74
C ARG A 90 -19.93 5.08 -22.23
N PRO A 91 -20.88 4.72 -21.36
CA PRO A 91 -22.29 4.55 -21.76
C PRO A 91 -22.90 5.83 -22.34
N PHE A 92 -22.37 7.00 -21.96
CA PHE A 92 -22.82 8.32 -22.43
C PHE A 92 -21.85 8.98 -23.43
N GLY A 93 -20.78 8.30 -23.83
CA GLY A 93 -19.78 8.84 -24.77
C GLY A 93 -18.89 9.97 -24.24
N ILE A 94 -18.95 10.30 -22.94
CA ILE A 94 -18.12 11.35 -22.33
C ILE A 94 -16.83 10.73 -21.80
N ARG A 95 -15.68 11.35 -22.12
CA ARG A 95 -14.36 10.99 -21.58
C ARG A 95 -14.07 11.82 -20.33
N THR A 96 -13.78 11.14 -19.22
CA THR A 96 -13.43 11.80 -17.96
C THR A 96 -12.01 11.44 -17.51
N PHE A 97 -11.15 12.44 -17.29
CA PHE A 97 -9.81 12.20 -16.74
C PHE A 97 -9.79 12.08 -15.20
N LEU A 98 -10.87 12.49 -14.53
CA LEU A 98 -10.97 12.52 -13.07
C LEU A 98 -10.94 11.12 -12.46
N VAL A 99 -11.66 10.15 -13.04
CA VAL A 99 -11.76 8.80 -12.46
C VAL A 99 -10.42 8.06 -12.50
N PRO A 100 -9.70 7.97 -13.65
CA PRO A 100 -8.37 7.35 -13.68
C PRO A 100 -7.36 8.07 -12.76
N PHE A 101 -7.44 9.40 -12.65
CA PHE A 101 -6.61 10.17 -11.73
C PHE A 101 -6.86 9.78 -10.26
N LEU A 102 -8.13 9.70 -9.84
CA LEU A 102 -8.50 9.28 -8.48
C LEU A 102 -8.06 7.84 -8.18
N VAL A 103 -8.16 6.93 -9.16
CA VAL A 103 -7.64 5.56 -9.02
C VAL A 103 -6.13 5.58 -8.75
N LEU A 104 -5.37 6.38 -9.50
CA LEU A 104 -3.92 6.48 -9.34
C LEU A 104 -3.53 7.05 -7.97
N VAL A 105 -4.20 8.13 -7.54
CA VAL A 105 -3.96 8.73 -6.21
C VAL A 105 -4.28 7.71 -5.11
N ASN A 106 -5.41 7.02 -5.20
CA ASN A 106 -5.77 6.00 -4.20
C ASN A 106 -4.81 4.81 -4.21
N ALA A 107 -4.30 4.40 -5.38
CA ALA A 107 -3.28 3.36 -5.50
C ALA A 107 -1.98 3.78 -4.79
N MET A 108 -1.52 5.02 -4.98
CA MET A 108 -0.35 5.55 -4.27
C MET A 108 -0.56 5.52 -2.75
N VAL A 109 -1.70 6.01 -2.25
CA VAL A 109 -2.02 5.97 -0.82
C VAL A 109 -2.01 4.54 -0.30
N LEU A 110 -2.68 3.60 -0.98
CA LEU A 110 -2.73 2.21 -0.55
C LEU A 110 -1.35 1.58 -0.47
N LEU A 111 -0.51 1.81 -1.49
CA LEU A 111 0.86 1.29 -1.55
C LEU A 111 1.76 1.90 -0.46
N SER A 112 1.61 3.19 -0.15
CA SER A 112 2.38 3.86 0.92
C SER A 112 2.09 3.30 2.31
N TYR A 113 0.84 2.90 2.58
CA TYR A 113 0.45 2.37 3.90
C TYR A 113 0.48 0.84 3.99
N PHE A 114 0.59 0.13 2.86
CA PHE A 114 0.66 -1.33 2.87
C PHE A 114 1.99 -1.81 3.46
N SER A 115 1.92 -2.60 4.54
CA SER A 115 3.12 -3.05 5.28
C SER A 115 3.50 -4.51 5.03
N ASP A 116 2.59 -5.33 4.49
CA ASP A 116 2.75 -6.79 4.40
C ASP A 116 3.50 -7.24 3.11
N TRP A 117 4.54 -6.52 2.70
CA TRP A 117 5.30 -6.78 1.46
C TRP A 117 5.97 -8.17 1.41
N GLN A 118 6.22 -8.79 2.57
CA GLN A 118 6.82 -10.11 2.67
C GLN A 118 6.02 -11.20 1.93
N ARG A 119 4.70 -11.02 1.76
CA ARG A 119 3.84 -11.96 1.03
C ARG A 119 4.27 -12.17 -0.42
N PHE A 120 4.84 -11.14 -1.04
CA PHE A 120 5.27 -11.16 -2.44
C PHE A 120 6.59 -11.88 -2.68
N LYS A 121 7.26 -12.38 -1.63
CA LYS A 121 8.38 -13.31 -1.76
C LYS A 121 7.96 -14.68 -2.30
N SER A 122 6.69 -15.07 -2.13
CA SER A 122 6.16 -16.34 -2.64
C SER A 122 6.13 -16.36 -4.18
N GLY A 123 6.83 -17.34 -4.78
CA GLY A 123 6.83 -17.54 -6.23
C GLY A 123 5.42 -17.76 -6.81
N LYS A 124 4.57 -18.52 -6.12
CA LYS A 124 3.19 -18.78 -6.53
C LYS A 124 2.36 -17.48 -6.63
N LEU A 125 2.55 -16.55 -5.68
CA LEU A 125 1.85 -15.28 -5.68
C LEU A 125 2.27 -14.41 -6.87
N ARG A 126 3.58 -14.35 -7.15
CA ARG A 126 4.13 -13.60 -8.30
C ARG A 126 3.59 -14.13 -9.62
N VAL A 127 3.55 -15.44 -9.81
CA VAL A 127 2.95 -16.07 -11.00
C VAL A 127 1.46 -15.72 -11.10
N GLY A 128 0.71 -15.77 -10.00
CA GLY A 128 -0.70 -15.37 -9.98
C GLY A 128 -0.94 -13.92 -10.41
N ILE A 129 -0.08 -12.99 -10.00
CA ILE A 129 -0.15 -11.57 -10.43
C ILE A 129 0.08 -11.46 -11.94
N VAL A 130 1.13 -12.09 -12.46
CA VAL A 130 1.45 -12.06 -13.90
C VAL A 130 0.30 -12.61 -14.74
N ILE A 131 -0.28 -13.74 -14.33
CA ILE A 131 -1.45 -14.32 -14.99
C ILE A 131 -2.65 -13.36 -14.94
N THR A 132 -2.91 -12.74 -13.79
CA THR A 132 -4.02 -11.78 -13.64
C THR A 132 -3.84 -10.58 -14.56
N VAL A 133 -2.64 -10.00 -14.61
CA VAL A 133 -2.30 -8.88 -15.51
C VAL A 133 -2.50 -9.28 -16.96
N PHE A 134 -2.01 -10.45 -17.37
CA PHE A 134 -2.13 -10.92 -18.74
C PHE A 134 -3.58 -11.16 -19.14
N ILE A 135 -4.36 -11.85 -18.31
CA ILE A 135 -5.78 -12.11 -18.57
C ILE A 135 -6.56 -10.78 -18.63
N ALA A 136 -6.34 -9.87 -17.68
CA ALA A 136 -7.02 -8.58 -17.67
C ALA A 136 -6.69 -7.74 -18.90
N PHE A 137 -5.42 -7.73 -19.32
CA PHE A 137 -5.00 -7.03 -20.53
C PHE A 137 -5.68 -7.57 -21.80
N ILE A 138 -5.73 -8.90 -21.95
CA ILE A 138 -6.45 -9.53 -23.08
C ILE A 138 -7.95 -9.22 -23.01
N ALA A 139 -8.56 -9.32 -21.83
CA ALA A 139 -9.98 -9.02 -21.65
C ALA A 139 -10.30 -7.56 -22.03
N GLU A 140 -9.47 -6.60 -21.64
CA GLU A 140 -9.66 -5.19 -21.97
C GLU A 140 -9.47 -4.89 -23.47
N ILE A 141 -8.50 -5.56 -24.13
CA ILE A 141 -8.38 -5.51 -25.60
C ILE A 141 -9.67 -6.02 -26.26
N LEU A 142 -10.23 -7.14 -25.79
CA LEU A 142 -11.47 -7.70 -26.33
C LEU A 142 -12.67 -6.78 -26.05
N ILE A 143 -12.73 -6.15 -24.87
CA ILE A 143 -13.78 -5.16 -24.56
C ILE A 143 -13.73 -3.99 -25.57
N ASN A 144 -12.53 -3.53 -25.94
CA ASN A 144 -12.39 -2.44 -26.89
C ASN A 144 -12.95 -2.75 -28.28
N THR A 145 -12.98 -4.02 -28.70
CA THR A 145 -13.54 -4.39 -30.01
C THR A 145 -15.08 -4.39 -30.05
N ILE A 146 -15.73 -4.32 -28.89
CA ILE A 146 -17.19 -4.35 -28.77
C ILE A 146 -17.80 -3.06 -28.22
N VAL A 147 -16.99 -2.12 -27.70
CA VAL A 147 -17.47 -0.84 -27.15
C VAL A 147 -17.66 0.18 -28.28
N PRO A 148 -18.91 0.54 -28.65
CA PRO A 148 -19.17 1.37 -29.84
C PRO A 148 -18.59 2.78 -29.72
N SER A 149 -18.61 3.36 -28.52
CA SER A 149 -18.06 4.70 -28.25
C SER A 149 -16.56 4.76 -28.54
N TYR A 150 -15.80 3.70 -28.21
CA TYR A 150 -14.38 3.61 -28.54
C TYR A 150 -14.15 3.41 -30.03
N LEU A 151 -14.91 2.53 -30.68
CA LEU A 151 -14.78 2.29 -32.12
C LEU A 151 -15.06 3.56 -32.93
N ASN A 152 -16.05 4.35 -32.53
CA ASN A 152 -16.38 5.61 -33.21
C ASN A 152 -15.28 6.65 -33.06
N GLU A 153 -14.73 6.82 -31.85
CA GLU A 153 -13.62 7.74 -31.64
C GLU A 153 -12.34 7.31 -32.36
N LEU A 154 -12.06 6.01 -32.41
CA LEU A 154 -10.95 5.48 -33.19
C LEU A 154 -11.14 5.72 -34.69
N ALA A 155 -12.36 5.57 -35.21
CA ALA A 155 -12.67 5.87 -36.61
C ALA A 155 -12.43 7.36 -36.93
N HIS A 156 -12.90 8.27 -36.08
CA HIS A 156 -12.60 9.70 -36.23
C HIS A 156 -11.11 10.00 -36.17
N ALA A 157 -10.37 9.35 -35.26
CA ALA A 157 -8.93 9.50 -35.16
C ALA A 157 -8.18 8.99 -36.41
N VAL A 158 -8.72 7.98 -37.10
CA VAL A 158 -8.18 7.50 -38.38
C VAL A 158 -8.34 8.57 -39.47
N ASP A 159 -9.49 9.25 -39.51
CA ASP A 159 -9.74 10.35 -40.44
C ASP A 159 -8.82 11.56 -40.17
N ASP A 160 -8.54 11.85 -38.90
CA ASP A 160 -7.68 12.96 -38.46
C ASP A 160 -6.17 12.71 -38.69
N GLY A 161 -5.78 11.45 -38.91
CA GLY A 161 -4.42 11.04 -39.27
C GLY A 161 -3.58 10.46 -38.12
N PRO A 162 -2.30 10.11 -38.38
CA PRO A 162 -1.52 9.23 -37.51
C PRO A 162 -1.33 9.73 -36.08
N ALA A 163 -1.19 11.04 -35.87
CA ALA A 163 -1.02 11.62 -34.53
C ALA A 163 -2.26 11.42 -33.65
N ALA A 164 -3.46 11.54 -34.22
CA ALA A 164 -4.72 11.32 -33.51
C ALA A 164 -4.89 9.84 -33.13
N ILE A 165 -4.58 8.92 -34.06
CA ILE A 165 -4.58 7.46 -33.79
C ILE A 165 -3.66 7.13 -32.61
N ILE A 166 -2.43 7.64 -32.64
CA ILE A 166 -1.45 7.39 -31.57
C ILE A 166 -1.96 7.94 -30.23
N GLY A 167 -2.50 9.16 -30.22
CA GLY A 167 -3.07 9.77 -29.02
C GLY A 167 -4.22 8.95 -28.43
N GLU A 168 -5.12 8.45 -29.28
CA GLU A 168 -6.26 7.64 -28.84
C GLU A 168 -5.84 6.30 -28.26
N VAL A 169 -4.97 5.58 -28.98
CA VAL A 169 -4.43 4.29 -28.53
C VAL A 169 -3.63 4.46 -27.24
N ALA A 170 -2.77 5.48 -27.16
CA ALA A 170 -1.96 5.74 -25.98
C ALA A 170 -2.83 6.09 -24.76
N GLY A 171 -3.84 6.95 -24.94
CA GLY A 171 -4.80 7.29 -23.89
C GLY A 171 -5.56 6.05 -23.40
N ARG A 172 -6.03 5.21 -24.32
CA ARG A 172 -6.72 3.97 -23.97
C ARG A 172 -5.82 2.99 -23.21
N LEU A 173 -4.57 2.82 -23.65
CA LEU A 173 -3.58 1.96 -22.98
C LEU A 173 -3.23 2.47 -21.57
N LEU A 174 -3.17 3.78 -21.38
CA LEU A 174 -2.92 4.37 -20.07
C LEU A 174 -4.06 4.05 -19.09
N VAL A 175 -5.31 4.26 -19.50
CA VAL A 175 -6.47 3.95 -18.64
C VAL A 175 -6.56 2.45 -18.35
N THR A 176 -6.38 1.61 -19.37
CA THR A 176 -6.27 0.13 -19.29
C THR A 176 -5.23 -0.26 -18.23
N SER A 177 -4.02 0.31 -18.30
CA SER A 177 -2.95 0.03 -17.32
C SER A 177 -3.31 0.42 -15.88
N ILE A 178 -4.02 1.54 -15.70
CA ILE A 178 -4.48 2.01 -14.38
C ILE A 178 -5.55 1.07 -13.81
N LEU A 179 -6.50 0.60 -14.62
CA LEU A 179 -7.53 -0.34 -14.19
C LEU A 179 -6.96 -1.71 -13.84
N ILE A 180 -6.02 -2.22 -14.63
CA ILE A 180 -5.29 -3.46 -14.32
C ILE A 180 -4.54 -3.32 -13.00
N LEU A 181 -3.84 -2.21 -12.77
CA LEU A 181 -3.20 -1.93 -11.48
C LEU A 181 -4.23 -2.00 -10.35
N SER A 182 -5.35 -1.28 -10.47
CA SER A 182 -6.40 -1.27 -9.45
C SER A 182 -7.00 -2.66 -9.20
N LEU A 183 -7.19 -3.47 -10.23
CA LEU A 183 -7.63 -4.86 -10.13
C LEU A 183 -6.63 -5.73 -9.38
N VAL A 184 -5.34 -5.61 -9.70
CA VAL A 184 -4.26 -6.31 -8.98
C VAL A 184 -4.24 -5.90 -7.51
N LEU A 185 -4.38 -4.61 -7.19
CA LEU A 185 -4.46 -4.13 -5.82
C LEU A 185 -5.68 -4.70 -5.08
N ALA A 186 -6.84 -4.79 -5.75
CA ALA A 186 -8.06 -5.35 -5.17
C ALA A 186 -7.90 -6.84 -4.81
N ILE A 187 -7.23 -7.62 -5.67
CA ILE A 187 -7.07 -9.07 -5.48
C ILE A 187 -5.96 -9.38 -4.46
N PHE A 188 -4.80 -8.74 -4.59
CA PHE A 188 -3.59 -9.18 -3.90
C PHE A 188 -3.23 -8.37 -2.65
N LEU A 189 -3.73 -7.14 -2.50
CA LEU A 189 -3.43 -6.27 -1.34
C LEU A 189 -4.52 -6.29 -0.26
N LYS A 190 -5.30 -7.37 -0.19
CA LYS A 190 -6.32 -7.53 0.86
C LYS A 190 -5.70 -7.40 2.26
N PRO A 191 -6.19 -6.48 3.11
CA PRO A 191 -5.70 -6.31 4.48
C PRO A 191 -5.99 -7.57 5.31
N LYS A 192 -5.09 -7.98 6.23
CA LYS A 192 -5.38 -9.12 7.13
C LYS A 192 -6.63 -8.79 7.96
N GLN A 193 -7.54 -9.75 8.10
CA GLN A 193 -8.62 -9.62 9.06
C GLN A 193 -8.04 -9.78 10.47
N ARG A 194 -8.61 -9.08 11.45
CA ARG A 194 -8.26 -9.22 12.85
C ARG A 194 -8.62 -10.65 13.25
N GLU A 195 -7.63 -11.50 13.53
CA GLU A 195 -7.90 -12.70 14.32
C GLU A 195 -8.46 -12.20 15.65
N ARG A 196 -9.75 -12.43 15.88
CA ARG A 196 -10.36 -12.18 17.19
C ARG A 196 -9.91 -13.35 18.06
N SER A 197 -8.79 -13.18 18.76
CA SER A 197 -8.44 -13.97 19.94
C SER A 197 -9.30 -13.52 21.11
#